data_AF-A0A6N3H4X6-F1
#
_entry.id   AF-A0A6N3H4X6-F1
#
_cell.length_a   1.000
_cell.length_b   1.000
_cell.length_c   1.000
_cell.angle_alpha   90.00
_cell.angle_beta   90.00
_cell.angle_gamma   90.00
#
_symmetry.space_group_name_H-M   'P 1'
#
loop_
_entity.id
_entity.type
_entity.pdbx_description
1 polymer ?
#
loop_
_entity_poly.entity_id
_entity_poly.type
_entity_poly.pdbx_seq_one_letter_code
_entity_poly.pdbx_strand_id
1 'polypeptide(L)' 'MEENLSEYIYLWDGSEPGWALFNLADEGCPPIYIIQNTITKIGLIIEDENEENQVIKRMLNENVKIINDTWDD' A
#
# COMPACT_ATOMS: atom_id res chain seq x y z
N MET A 1 -15.62 -14.67 2.78
CA MET A 1 -15.44 -14.24 4.17
C MET A 1 -14.46 -13.09 4.05
N GLU A 2 -14.95 -11.84 4.13
CA GLU A 2 -14.10 -10.65 4.12
C GLU A 2 -13.48 -10.57 5.52
N GLU A 3 -12.33 -11.20 5.70
CA GLU A 3 -11.64 -11.20 6.99
C GLU A 3 -10.99 -9.81 7.21
N ASN A 4 -11.37 -9.19 8.32
CA ASN A 4 -10.73 -8.08 9.04
C ASN A 4 -10.11 -6.88 8.29
N LEU A 5 -10.46 -6.59 7.03
CA LEU A 5 -10.01 -5.35 6.38
C LEU A 5 -10.46 -4.06 7.10
N SER A 6 -11.43 -4.16 7.99
CA SER A 6 -11.93 -3.06 8.82
C SER A 6 -10.84 -2.37 9.64
N GLU A 7 -9.81 -3.10 10.07
CA GLU A 7 -8.72 -2.49 10.84
C GLU A 7 -7.82 -1.60 9.99
N TYR A 8 -7.82 -1.77 8.66
CA TYR A 8 -6.96 -1.07 7.72
C TYR A 8 -7.67 0.05 6.94
N ILE A 9 -8.94 0.35 7.25
CA ILE A 9 -9.76 1.35 6.53
C ILE A 9 -9.04 2.71 6.42
N TYR A 10 -8.29 3.08 7.45
CA TYR A 10 -7.54 4.33 7.53
C TYR A 10 -6.51 4.52 6.39
N LEU A 11 -6.11 3.43 5.72
CA LEU A 11 -5.17 3.46 4.61
C LEU A 11 -5.76 4.04 3.32
N TRP A 12 -7.10 4.07 3.17
CA TRP A 12 -7.76 4.48 1.93
C TRP A 12 -9.00 5.38 2.13
N ASP A 13 -9.62 5.42 3.31
CA ASP A 13 -10.79 6.29 3.54
C ASP A 13 -10.42 7.77 3.72
N GLY A 14 -9.13 8.04 3.95
CA GLY A 14 -8.61 9.39 4.18
C GLY A 14 -8.71 9.87 5.62
N SER A 15 -9.11 9.01 6.58
CA SER A 15 -9.05 9.34 8.01
C SER A 15 -7.63 9.59 8.50
N GLU A 16 -6.64 8.89 7.92
CA GLU A 16 -5.22 9.14 8.15
C GLU A 16 -4.51 9.56 6.85
N PRO A 17 -3.95 10.78 6.79
CA PRO A 17 -3.29 11.24 5.58
C PRO A 17 -1.90 10.61 5.42
N GLY A 18 -1.46 10.54 4.16
CA GLY A 18 -0.08 10.22 3.82
C GLY A 18 0.19 8.75 3.48
N TRP A 19 -0.75 7.84 3.73
CA TRP A 19 -0.63 6.44 3.30
C TRP A 19 -0.60 6.32 1.77
N ALA A 20 0.35 5.53 1.27
CA ALA A 20 0.59 5.31 -0.14
C ALA A 20 1.13 3.89 -0.37
N LEU A 21 0.97 3.39 -1.59
CA LEU A 21 1.63 2.19 -2.07
C LEU A 21 2.94 2.58 -2.74
N PHE A 22 4.06 1.98 -2.33
CA PHE A 22 5.34 2.15 -3.02
C PHE A 22 5.58 0.92 -3.87
N ASN A 23 5.73 1.13 -5.17
CA ASN A 23 6.14 0.08 -6.09
C ASN A 23 7.67 0.02 -6.11
N LEU A 24 8.20 -1.10 -5.61
CA LEU A 24 9.63 -1.40 -5.56
C LEU A 24 10.11 -2.22 -6.75
N ALA A 25 9.22 -2.59 -7.68
CA ALA A 25 9.62 -3.34 -8.86
C ALA A 25 10.26 -2.43 -9.90
N ASP A 26 11.31 -2.94 -10.55
CA ASP A 26 11.89 -2.34 -11.74
C ASP A 26 10.88 -2.24 -12.90
N GLU A 27 11.18 -1.35 -13.84
CA GLU A 27 10.37 -1.19 -15.05
C GLU A 27 10.28 -2.50 -15.84
N GLY A 28 9.05 -2.93 -16.14
CA GLY A 28 8.78 -4.17 -16.86
C GLY A 28 8.68 -5.44 -15.98
N CYS A 29 8.92 -5.33 -14.66
CA CYS A 29 8.67 -6.40 -13.70
C CYS A 29 7.24 -6.32 -13.11
N PRO A 30 6.71 -7.45 -12.60
CA PRO A 30 5.48 -7.43 -11.81
C PRO A 30 5.64 -6.49 -10.60
N PRO A 31 4.65 -5.63 -10.30
CA PRO A 31 4.79 -4.65 -9.23
C PRO A 31 4.92 -5.33 -7.87
N ILE A 32 5.78 -4.79 -7.03
CA ILE A 32 5.99 -5.21 -5.64
C ILE A 32 5.60 -4.02 -4.79
N TYR A 33 4.41 -4.08 -4.19
CA TYR A 33 3.89 -2.98 -3.40
C TYR A 33 4.24 -3.14 -1.92
N ILE A 34 4.70 -2.06 -1.31
CA ILE A 34 4.74 -1.91 0.15
C ILE A 34 3.83 -0.76 0.58
N ILE A 35 3.32 -0.83 1.81
CA ILE A 35 2.45 0.20 2.38
C ILE A 35 3.31 1.11 3.26
N GLN A 36 3.38 2.40 2.92
CA GLN A 36 4.15 3.36 3.71
C GLN A 36 3.43 4.70 3.81
N ASN A 37 3.51 5.31 4.98
CA ASN A 37 3.08 6.67 5.19
C ASN A 37 4.17 7.65 4.73
N THR A 38 3.87 8.44 3.72
CA THR A 38 4.77 9.42 3.10
C THR A 38 5.12 10.61 4.00
N ILE A 39 4.31 10.88 5.03
CA ILE A 39 4.48 11.98 5.98
C ILE A 39 5.36 11.52 7.14
N THR A 40 4.98 10.42 7.80
CA THR A 40 5.69 9.92 8.99
C THR A 40 6.87 9.00 8.66
N LYS A 41 6.98 8.55 7.41
CA LYS A 41 7.97 7.57 6.91
C LYS A 41 7.85 6.17 7.54
N ILE A 42 6.74 5.88 8.21
CA ILE A 42 6.45 4.58 8.81
C ILE A 42 5.93 3.62 7.75
N GLY A 43 6.50 2.42 7.69
CA GLY A 43 5.99 1.30 6.90
C GLY A 43 5.01 0.46 7.72
N LEU A 44 3.95 -0.02 7.09
CA LEU A 44 3.05 -1.02 7.66
C LEU A 44 3.44 -2.39 7.11
N ILE A 45 3.66 -3.35 8.01
CA ILE A 45 3.95 -4.73 7.66
C ILE A 45 2.76 -5.58 8.11
N ILE A 46 2.19 -6.33 7.18
CA ILE A 46 1.11 -7.26 7.44
C ILE A 46 1.71 -8.66 7.32
N GLU A 47 1.70 -9.44 8.40
CA GLU A 47 2.39 -10.74 8.44
C GLU A 47 1.67 -11.83 7.62
N ASP A 48 0.34 -11.72 7.48
CA ASP A 48 -0.45 -12.64 6.67
C ASP A 48 -0.49 -12.20 5.21
N GLU A 49 0.10 -13.03 4.33
CA GLU A 49 0.19 -12.73 2.89
C GLU A 49 -1.19 -12.60 2.23
N ASN A 50 -2.21 -13.33 2.69
CA ASN A 50 -3.54 -13.25 2.12
C ASN A 50 -4.27 -11.96 2.53
N GLU A 51 -4.06 -11.51 3.77
CA GLU A 51 -4.53 -10.21 4.27
C GLU A 51 -3.84 -9.05 3.57
N GLU A 52 -2.50 -9.10 3.47
CA GLU A 52 -1.70 -8.09 2.77
C GLU A 52 -2.20 -7.91 1.33
N ASN A 53 -2.38 -9.01 0.60
CA ASN A 53 -2.88 -8.98 -0.77
C ASN A 53 -4.28 -8.37 -0.89
N GLN A 54 -5.15 -8.60 0.10
CA GLN A 54 -6.49 -8.01 0.10
C GLN A 54 -6.44 -6.50 0.40
N VAL A 55 -5.61 -6.07 1.36
CA VAL A 55 -5.37 -4.66 1.69
C VAL A 55 -4.82 -3.91 0.48
N ILE A 56 -3.76 -4.42 -0.17
CA ILE A 56 -3.16 -3.79 -1.35
C ILE A 56 -4.18 -3.68 -2.48
N LYS A 57 -4.92 -4.76 -2.78
CA LYS A 57 -5.99 -4.72 -3.79
C LYS A 57 -7.05 -3.67 -3.47
N ARG A 58 -7.40 -3.52 -2.18
CA ARG A 58 -8.37 -2.52 -1.76
C ARG A 58 -7.82 -1.11 -1.94
N MET A 59 -6.59 -0.83 -1.51
CA MET A 59 -5.92 0.46 -1.73
C MET A 59 -5.83 0.83 -3.21
N LEU A 60 -5.52 -0.14 -4.08
CA LEU A 60 -5.52 0.06 -5.54
C LEU A 60 -6.91 0.41 -6.07
N ASN A 61 -7.96 -0.28 -5.62
CA ASN A 61 -9.33 -0.03 -6.03
C ASN A 61 -9.84 1.36 -5.60
N GLU A 62 -9.42 1.82 -4.42
CA GLU A 62 -9.74 3.14 -3.87
C GLU A 62 -8.85 4.27 -4.46
N ASN A 63 -8.01 3.96 -5.46
CA ASN A 63 -7.10 4.92 -6.12
C ASN A 63 -6.14 5.62 -5.15
N VAL A 64 -5.68 4.90 -4.11
CA VAL A 64 -4.63 5.40 -3.22
C VAL A 64 -3.36 5.69 -4.03
N LYS A 65 -2.63 6.74 -3.62
CA LYS A 65 -1.41 7.18 -4.29
C LYS A 65 -0.39 6.04 -4.42
N ILE A 66 0.10 5.84 -5.63
CA ILE A 66 1.22 4.93 -5.94
C ILE A 66 2.48 5.77 -6.17
N ILE A 67 3.57 5.39 -5.52
CA ILE A 67 4.89 6.00 -5.69
C ILE A 67 5.80 4.94 -6.30
N ASN A 68 6.32 5.22 -7.50
CA ASN A 68 7.35 4.39 -8.09
C ASN A 68 8.70 4.89 -7.56
N ASP A 69 9.49 3.98 -7.00
CA ASP A 69 10.86 4.28 -6.60
C ASP A 69 11.74 4.30 -7.86
N THR A 70 11.57 5.33 -8.69
CA THR A 70 12.48 5.59 -9.80
C THR A 70 13.70 6.28 -9.23
N TRP A 71 14.77 5.53 -8.99
CA TRP A 71 16.09 6.12 -8.78
C TRP A 71 16.50 6.79 -10.10
N ASP A 72 16.14 8.06 -10.27
CA ASP A 72 16.78 8.93 -11.24
C ASP A 72 18.23 9.16 -10.76
N ASP A 73 19.18 8.47 -11.38
CA ASP A 73 20.63 8.73 -11.30
C ASP A 73 21.02 9.96 -12.13
#